data_AF-A0A9W9RPM8-F1
#
_entry.id   AF-A0A9W9RPM8-F1
#
_cell.length_a   1.000
_cell.length_b   1.000
_cell.length_c   1.000
_cell.angle_alpha   90.00
_cell.angle_beta   90.00
_cell.angle_gamma   90.00
#
_symmetry.space_group_name_H-M   'P 1'
#
loop_
_entity.id
_entity.type
_entity.pdbx_description
1 polymer ?
#
loop_
_entity_poly.entity_id
_entity_poly.type
_entity_poly.pdbx_seq_one_letter_code
_entity_poly.pdbx_strand_id
1 'polypeptide(L)'
;MTEASALEYDFVVIGGGTAGNVVAGRLAENPVVKVLVIEAGDGNPNQIPEITTPARAFELRNSRYDWAYQTTFVDKPDYERIEKPNTRGKVLGGSSSLNYFTWLRGSKGTFDAWEEYGGDQWTWDTCKEYFEKASTEISGDIALFH
;
A
#
# COMPACT_ATOMS: atom_id res chain seq x y z
N MET A 1 16.12 -5.01 -37.91
CA MET A 1 15.48 -4.70 -36.62
C MET A 1 15.13 -6.03 -36.00
N THR A 2 15.78 -6.41 -34.91
CA THR A 2 15.46 -7.66 -34.20
C THR A 2 14.10 -7.49 -33.54
N GLU A 3 13.12 -8.29 -33.92
CA GLU A 3 11.86 -8.40 -33.19
C GLU A 3 12.20 -8.75 -31.74
N ALA A 4 11.88 -7.85 -30.81
CA ALA A 4 11.86 -8.21 -29.41
C ALA A 4 10.74 -9.24 -29.25
N SER A 5 11.08 -10.50 -28.92
CA SER A 5 10.07 -11.49 -28.56
C SER A 5 9.25 -10.92 -27.39
N ALA A 6 7.93 -10.81 -27.56
CA ALA A 6 7.07 -10.34 -26.48
C ALA A 6 7.25 -11.27 -25.27
N LEU A 7 7.59 -10.70 -24.11
CA LEU A 7 7.60 -11.45 -22.86
C LEU A 7 6.14 -11.69 -22.43
N GLU A 8 5.76 -12.95 -22.31
CA GLU A 8 4.42 -13.35 -21.86
C GLU A 8 4.39 -13.55 -20.34
N TYR A 9 3.35 -13.02 -19.71
CA TYR A 9 3.06 -13.14 -18.28
C TYR A 9 1.60 -13.57 -18.09
N ASP A 10 1.33 -14.39 -17.07
CA ASP A 10 -0.03 -14.82 -16.73
C ASP A 10 -0.83 -13.67 -16.11
N PHE A 11 -0.16 -12.85 -15.30
CA PHE A 11 -0.75 -11.69 -14.64
C PHE A 11 0.13 -10.46 -14.77
N VAL A 12 -0.51 -9.31 -15.00
CA VAL A 12 0.14 -8.00 -14.99
C VAL A 12 -0.52 -7.14 -13.92
N VAL A 13 0.26 -6.75 -12.91
CA VAL A 13 -0.15 -5.83 -11.85
C VAL A 13 0.33 -4.42 -12.19
N ILE A 14 -0.61 -3.50 -12.37
CA ILE A 14 -0.34 -2.09 -12.66
C ILE A 14 -0.30 -1.30 -11.35
N GLY A 15 0.89 -0.92 -10.93
CA GLY A 15 1.19 -0.28 -9.66
C GLY A 15 1.72 -1.27 -8.63
N GLY A 16 3.01 -1.17 -8.31
CA GLY A 16 3.69 -1.94 -7.27
C GLY A 16 3.46 -1.36 -5.87
N GLY A 17 2.22 -0.98 -5.57
CA GLY A 17 1.83 -0.36 -4.31
C GLY A 17 1.44 -1.38 -3.23
N THR A 18 0.82 -0.89 -2.15
CA THR A 18 0.43 -1.68 -0.98
C THR A 18 -0.40 -2.92 -1.34
N ALA A 19 -1.51 -2.75 -2.08
CA ALA A 19 -2.33 -3.90 -2.51
C ALA A 19 -1.71 -4.64 -3.70
N GLY A 20 -1.08 -3.92 -4.64
CA GLY A 20 -0.48 -4.50 -5.84
C GLY A 20 0.60 -5.55 -5.51
N ASN A 21 1.49 -5.23 -4.57
CA ASN A 21 2.53 -6.17 -4.14
C ASN A 21 1.96 -7.36 -3.35
N VAL A 22 0.87 -7.18 -2.59
CA VAL A 22 0.18 -8.30 -1.93
C VAL A 22 -0.37 -9.27 -2.97
N VAL A 23 -1.11 -8.76 -3.98
CA VAL A 23 -1.65 -9.60 -5.06
C VAL A 23 -0.53 -10.28 -5.84
N ALA A 24 0.47 -9.53 -6.28
CA ALA A 24 1.60 -10.06 -7.04
C ALA A 24 2.35 -11.15 -6.26
N GLY A 25 2.65 -10.90 -4.99
CA GLY A 25 3.34 -11.84 -4.12
C GLY A 25 2.55 -13.13 -3.90
N ARG A 26 1.24 -13.04 -3.68
CA ARG A 26 0.37 -14.22 -3.49
C ARG A 26 0.21 -15.03 -4.78
N LEU A 27 0.08 -14.40 -5.94
CA LEU A 27 0.03 -15.11 -7.22
C LEU A 27 1.34 -15.84 -7.51
N ALA A 28 2.48 -15.22 -7.16
CA ALA A 28 3.81 -15.79 -7.35
C ALA A 28 4.17 -16.91 -6.35
N GLU A 29 3.32 -17.22 -5.35
CA GLU A 29 3.48 -18.40 -4.50
C GLU A 29 3.41 -19.70 -5.32
N ASN A 30 2.73 -19.67 -6.48
CA ASN A 30 2.79 -20.73 -7.46
C ASN A 30 3.99 -20.52 -8.41
N PRO A 31 5.03 -21.38 -8.38
CA PRO A 31 6.27 -21.15 -9.13
C PRO A 31 6.11 -21.25 -10.65
N VAL A 32 4.99 -21.77 -11.17
CA VAL A 32 4.73 -21.79 -12.62
C VAL A 32 4.07 -20.51 -13.13
N VAL A 33 3.51 -19.69 -12.24
CA VAL A 33 2.82 -18.44 -12.59
C VAL A 33 3.83 -17.31 -12.77
N LYS A 34 3.80 -16.65 -13.93
CA LYS A 34 4.62 -15.48 -14.25
C LYS A 34 3.84 -14.20 -13.97
N VAL A 35 4.34 -13.39 -13.05
CA VAL A 35 3.73 -12.10 -12.70
C VAL A 35 4.65 -10.95 -13.09
N LEU A 36 4.11 -9.98 -13.84
CA LEU A 36 4.76 -8.70 -14.10
C LEU A 36 4.17 -7.62 -13.19
N VAL A 37 5.02 -6.84 -12.53
CA VAL A 37 4.60 -5.63 -11.80
C VAL A 37 5.19 -4.42 -12.51
N ILE A 38 4.34 -3.46 -12.87
CA ILE A 38 4.75 -2.18 -13.47
C ILE A 38 4.58 -1.10 -12.40
N GLU A 39 5.69 -0.47 -12.00
CA GLU A 39 5.72 0.57 -10.98
C GLU A 39 6.36 1.85 -11.54
N ALA A 40 5.79 3.01 -11.20
CA ALA A 40 6.23 4.31 -11.70
C ALA A 40 7.45 4.88 -10.95
N GLY A 41 7.66 4.44 -9.71
CA GLY A 41 8.73 4.90 -8.85
C GLY A 41 9.99 4.03 -8.85
N ASP A 42 10.86 4.28 -7.87
CA ASP A 42 12.09 3.51 -7.67
C ASP A 42 11.78 2.04 -7.29
N GLY A 43 12.49 1.09 -7.89
CA GLY A 43 12.31 -0.34 -7.65
C GLY A 43 13.03 -0.86 -6.41
N ASN A 44 13.89 -0.05 -5.76
CA ASN A 44 14.75 -0.48 -4.65
C ASN A 44 14.51 0.31 -3.35
N PRO A 45 13.27 0.36 -2.79
CA PRO A 45 12.94 1.10 -1.57
C PRO A 45 13.82 0.71 -0.37
N ASN A 46 14.25 -0.55 -0.30
CA ASN A 46 15.06 -1.07 0.80
C ASN A 46 16.48 -0.46 0.87
N GLN A 47 16.93 0.23 -0.18
CA GLN A 47 18.22 0.91 -0.23
C GLN A 47 18.13 2.40 0.10
N ILE A 48 16.93 2.92 0.41
CA ILE A 48 16.67 4.34 0.62
C ILE A 48 16.48 4.59 2.13
N PRO A 49 17.44 5.24 2.81
CA PRO A 49 17.40 5.45 4.25
C PRO A 49 16.18 6.24 4.74
N GLU A 50 15.68 7.17 3.94
CA GLU A 50 14.47 7.95 4.24
C GLU A 50 13.22 7.07 4.34
N ILE A 51 13.16 5.99 3.55
CA ILE A 51 12.04 5.04 3.50
C ILE A 51 12.18 3.99 4.60
N THR A 52 13.38 3.46 4.81
CA THR A 52 13.60 2.37 5.76
C THR A 52 13.72 2.81 7.21
N THR A 53 13.88 4.12 7.48
CA THR A 53 14.00 4.67 8.84
C THR A 53 12.68 5.30 9.29
N PRO A 54 11.91 4.70 10.23
CA PRO A 54 10.58 5.19 10.60
C PRO A 54 10.54 6.64 11.08
N ALA A 55 11.55 7.08 11.83
CA ALA A 55 11.63 8.45 12.33
C ALA A 55 11.72 9.53 11.22
N ARG A 56 12.06 9.13 9.99
CA ARG A 56 12.24 10.01 8.83
C ARG A 56 11.01 10.08 7.93
N ALA A 57 9.91 9.39 8.27
CA ALA A 57 8.71 9.32 7.41
C ALA A 57 8.17 10.68 6.97
N PHE A 58 8.23 11.69 7.84
CA PHE A 58 7.77 13.05 7.52
C PHE A 58 8.63 13.76 6.47
N GLU A 59 9.90 13.36 6.30
CA GLU A 59 10.81 13.89 5.28
C GLU A 59 10.40 13.46 3.86
N LEU A 60 9.58 12.41 3.73
CA LEU A 60 9.16 11.87 2.44
C LEU A 60 8.10 12.73 1.75
N ARG A 61 7.40 13.61 2.48
CA ARG A 61 6.48 14.60 1.91
C ARG A 61 7.24 15.58 1.00
N ASN A 62 6.76 15.80 -0.23
CA ASN A 62 7.47 16.55 -1.29
C ASN A 62 8.83 15.96 -1.75
N SER A 63 9.19 14.75 -1.32
CA SER A 63 10.39 14.07 -1.84
C SER A 63 10.17 13.55 -3.26
N ARG A 64 11.22 13.02 -3.90
CA ARG A 64 11.11 12.30 -5.18
C ARG A 64 10.24 11.03 -5.13
N TYR A 65 9.92 10.56 -3.92
CA TYR A 65 9.07 9.38 -3.68
C TYR A 65 7.62 9.75 -3.39
N ASP A 66 7.27 11.03 -3.42
CA ASP A 66 5.90 11.54 -3.29
C ASP A 66 5.38 11.96 -4.67
N TRP A 67 4.19 11.47 -5.04
CA TRP A 67 3.46 12.01 -6.20
C TRP A 67 3.15 13.50 -6.04
N ALA A 68 3.05 13.97 -4.79
CA ALA A 68 2.80 15.34 -4.42
C ALA A 68 1.57 15.92 -5.13
N TYR A 69 0.45 15.19 -5.11
CA TYR A 69 -0.76 15.62 -5.81
C TYR A 69 -1.23 16.99 -5.30
N GLN A 70 -1.75 17.80 -6.22
CA GLN A 70 -2.57 18.94 -5.85
C GLN A 70 -3.99 18.43 -5.63
N THR A 71 -4.64 18.84 -4.56
CA THR A 71 -5.98 18.35 -4.21
C THR A 71 -6.82 19.46 -3.61
N THR A 72 -8.07 19.57 -4.04
CA THR A 72 -9.10 20.38 -3.38
C THR A 72 -9.54 19.67 -2.11
N PHE A 73 -9.27 20.27 -0.95
CA PHE A 73 -9.62 19.72 0.37
C PHE A 73 -11.02 20.13 0.81
N VAL A 74 -11.45 21.33 0.43
CA VAL A 74 -12.78 21.85 0.73
C VAL A 74 -13.28 22.57 -0.51
N ASP A 75 -14.51 22.23 -0.90
CA ASP A 75 -15.26 22.88 -1.97
C ASP A 75 -16.68 23.12 -1.46
N LYS A 76 -16.90 24.32 -0.90
CA LYS A 76 -18.19 24.78 -0.40
C LYS A 76 -18.48 26.16 -0.99
N PRO A 77 -19.78 26.55 -1.12
CA PRO A 77 -20.14 27.84 -1.71
C PRO A 77 -19.46 29.07 -1.09
N ASP A 78 -19.09 29.00 0.19
CA ASP A 78 -18.48 30.07 0.97
C ASP A 78 -16.98 29.89 1.22
N TYR A 79 -16.40 28.74 0.86
CA TYR A 79 -14.99 28.44 1.12
C TYR A 79 -14.44 27.34 0.22
N GLU A 80 -13.35 27.66 -0.47
CA GLU A 80 -12.54 26.70 -1.23
C GLU A 80 -11.11 26.66 -0.69
N ARG A 81 -10.54 25.45 -0.56
CA ARG A 81 -9.12 25.27 -0.22
C ARG A 81 -8.50 24.16 -1.05
N ILE A 82 -7.39 24.51 -1.72
CA ILE A 82 -6.54 23.59 -2.47
C ILE A 82 -5.18 23.51 -1.78
N GLU A 83 -4.63 22.30 -1.68
CA GLU A 83 -3.32 22.05 -1.07
C GLU A 83 -2.43 21.23 -2.01
N LYS A 84 -1.12 21.41 -1.84
CA LYS A 84 -0.08 20.54 -2.39
C LYS A 84 1.08 20.48 -1.36
N PRO A 85 1.56 19.30 -0.97
CA PRO A 85 1.19 17.99 -1.49
C PRO A 85 0.05 17.33 -0.69
N ASN A 86 -0.84 16.65 -1.41
CA ASN A 86 -1.60 15.51 -0.90
C ASN A 86 -0.77 14.24 -1.16
N THR A 87 -0.01 13.83 -0.15
CA THR A 87 1.09 12.89 -0.30
C THR A 87 0.64 11.47 -0.63
N ARG A 88 1.24 10.87 -1.68
CA ARG A 88 1.05 9.47 -2.10
C ARG A 88 2.38 8.88 -2.54
N GLY A 89 2.65 7.62 -2.19
CA GLY A 89 3.91 6.96 -2.55
C GLY A 89 4.07 6.69 -4.04
N LYS A 90 5.23 7.07 -4.57
CA LYS A 90 5.74 6.82 -5.92
C LYS A 90 7.07 6.08 -5.84
N VAL A 91 6.99 4.82 -5.42
CA VAL A 91 8.10 3.90 -5.18
C VAL A 91 7.50 2.50 -5.05
N LEU A 92 8.26 1.43 -5.28
CA LEU A 92 7.81 0.09 -4.91
C LEU A 92 7.40 0.04 -3.43
N GLY A 93 6.26 -0.60 -3.15
CA GLY A 93 5.51 -0.53 -1.89
C GLY A 93 4.49 0.60 -1.85
N GLY A 94 4.60 1.61 -2.72
CA GLY A 94 3.67 2.71 -2.82
C GLY A 94 3.54 3.48 -1.50
N SER A 95 2.32 3.75 -1.07
CA SER A 95 2.09 4.55 0.13
C SER A 95 2.45 3.82 1.44
N SER A 96 2.58 2.49 1.46
CA SER A 96 3.10 1.80 2.65
C SER A 96 4.59 2.06 2.89
N SER A 97 5.33 2.54 1.88
CA SER A 97 6.74 2.94 2.02
C SER A 97 6.91 4.35 2.61
N LEU A 98 5.82 5.11 2.82
CA LEU A 98 5.88 6.48 3.35
C LEU A 98 4.74 6.87 4.29
N ASN A 99 3.95 5.89 4.76
CA ASN A 99 2.89 6.13 5.72
C ASN A 99 3.47 6.34 7.13
N TYR A 100 2.58 6.47 8.13
CA TYR A 100 2.95 6.66 9.53
C TYR A 100 2.70 5.41 10.39
N PHE A 101 2.86 4.23 9.78
CA PHE A 101 3.02 2.91 10.43
C PHE A 101 1.86 2.35 11.27
N THR A 102 0.87 3.17 11.61
CA THR A 102 -0.25 2.74 12.44
C THR A 102 -0.96 1.54 11.80
N TRP A 103 -0.98 0.42 12.53
CA TRP A 103 -1.69 -0.80 12.13
C TRP A 103 -2.95 -0.96 12.99
N LEU A 104 -4.09 -0.57 12.43
CA LEU A 104 -5.40 -0.65 13.07
C LEU A 104 -6.41 -1.20 12.05
N ARG A 105 -7.22 -2.17 12.47
CA ARG A 105 -8.14 -2.90 11.57
C ARG A 105 -9.40 -2.08 11.23
N GLY A 106 -9.93 -1.32 12.20
CA GLY A 106 -11.24 -0.69 12.12
C GLY A 106 -12.27 -1.36 13.03
N SER A 107 -13.56 -1.04 12.86
CA SER A 107 -14.65 -1.55 13.71
C SER A 107 -15.52 -2.59 12.99
N LYS A 108 -16.01 -3.60 13.73
CA LYS A 108 -16.91 -4.63 13.17
C LYS A 108 -18.11 -4.03 12.44
N GLY A 109 -18.79 -3.03 13.03
CA GLY A 109 -19.95 -2.40 12.41
C GLY A 109 -19.65 -1.72 11.07
N THR A 110 -18.43 -1.18 10.88
CA THR A 110 -18.01 -0.63 9.59
C THR A 110 -17.84 -1.70 8.53
N PHE A 111 -17.25 -2.85 8.87
CA PHE A 111 -17.07 -3.96 7.93
C PHE A 111 -18.38 -4.68 7.66
N ASP A 112 -19.24 -4.89 8.65
CA ASP A 112 -20.56 -5.51 8.43
C ASP A 112 -21.42 -4.65 7.48
N ALA A 113 -21.27 -3.32 7.51
CA ALA A 113 -21.94 -2.44 6.56
C ALA A 113 -21.48 -2.64 5.09
N TRP A 114 -20.35 -3.29 4.83
CA TRP A 114 -19.91 -3.59 3.46
C TRP A 114 -20.70 -4.73 2.82
N GLU A 115 -21.47 -5.50 3.59
CA GLU A 115 -22.36 -6.54 3.07
C GLU A 115 -23.31 -6.01 1.98
N GLU A 116 -23.76 -4.76 2.12
CA GLU A 116 -24.60 -4.08 1.13
C GLU A 116 -23.95 -4.01 -0.27
N TYR A 117 -22.61 -3.95 -0.33
CA TYR A 117 -21.86 -3.73 -1.56
C TYR A 117 -21.15 -5.01 -2.05
N GLY A 118 -20.66 -5.83 -1.12
CA GLY A 118 -19.85 -7.01 -1.40
C GLY A 118 -20.52 -8.35 -1.05
N GLY A 119 -21.69 -8.33 -0.41
CA GLY A 119 -22.32 -9.53 0.13
C GLY A 119 -21.64 -10.06 1.39
N ASP A 120 -22.05 -11.24 1.82
CA ASP A 120 -21.62 -11.91 3.06
C ASP A 120 -20.09 -12.14 3.17
N GLN A 121 -19.41 -12.23 2.01
CA GLN A 121 -17.96 -12.35 1.92
C GLN A 121 -17.19 -11.10 2.37
N TRP A 122 -17.85 -9.94 2.45
CA TRP A 122 -17.24 -8.67 2.83
C TRP A 122 -17.69 -8.18 4.22
N THR A 123 -18.10 -9.10 5.09
CA THR A 123 -18.42 -8.80 6.50
C THR A 123 -17.18 -8.91 7.41
N TRP A 124 -17.27 -8.42 8.65
CA TRP A 124 -16.16 -8.52 9.62
C TRP A 124 -15.67 -9.95 9.80
N ASP A 125 -16.59 -10.89 9.93
CA ASP A 125 -16.25 -12.27 10.27
C ASP A 125 -15.53 -13.01 9.14
N THR A 126 -15.79 -12.62 7.90
CA THR A 126 -15.05 -13.12 6.73
C THR A 126 -13.73 -12.36 6.55
N CYS A 127 -13.71 -11.04 6.75
CA CYS A 127 -12.51 -10.23 6.54
C CYS A 127 -11.42 -10.43 7.61
N LYS A 128 -11.78 -10.82 8.84
CA LYS A 128 -10.83 -10.88 9.97
C LYS A 128 -9.60 -11.77 9.70
N GLU A 129 -9.79 -12.90 9.02
CA GLU A 129 -8.70 -13.81 8.67
C GLU A 129 -7.67 -13.12 7.75
N TYR A 130 -8.12 -12.27 6.83
CA TYR A 130 -7.23 -11.54 5.93
C TYR A 130 -6.40 -10.47 6.63
N PHE A 131 -6.90 -9.88 7.73
CA PHE A 131 -6.10 -8.96 8.55
C PHE A 131 -4.94 -9.67 9.22
N GLU A 132 -5.14 -10.92 9.64
CA GLU A 132 -4.12 -11.74 10.31
C GLU A 132 -3.14 -12.31 9.30
N LYS A 133 -3.62 -12.74 8.12
CA LYS A 133 -2.78 -13.23 7.01
C LYS A 133 -1.77 -12.18 6.49
N ALA A 134 -2.04 -10.90 6.71
CA ALA A 134 -1.20 -9.79 6.28
C ALA A 134 -0.04 -9.47 7.22
N SER A 135 -0.01 -10.01 8.45
CA SER A 135 0.98 -9.63 9.47
C SER A 135 1.44 -10.81 10.31
N THR A 136 2.73 -10.87 10.61
CA THR A 136 3.25 -11.71 11.70
C THR A 136 3.46 -10.84 12.92
N GLU A 137 2.74 -11.12 14.00
CA GLU A 137 2.93 -10.44 15.27
C GLU A 137 4.23 -10.92 15.93
N ILE A 138 5.06 -9.96 16.35
CA ILE A 138 6.29 -10.23 17.11
C ILE A 138 6.06 -9.68 18.52
N SER A 139 5.53 -10.52 19.41
CA SER A 139 5.47 -10.23 20.83
C SER A 139 6.80 -10.65 21.48
N GLY A 140 7.65 -9.71 21.84
CA GLY A 140 8.78 -9.98 22.74
C GLY A 140 8.32 -9.92 24.20
N ASP A 141 8.92 -10.75 25.06
CA ASP A 141 8.91 -10.47 26.51
C ASP A 141 9.63 -9.13 26.72
N ILE A 142 8.85 -8.05 26.86
CA ILE A 142 9.38 -6.77 27.29
C ILE A 142 9.65 -6.92 28.78
N ALA A 143 10.86 -7.41 29.11
CA ALA A 143 11.44 -7.12 30.41
C ALA A 143 11.51 -5.60 30.51
N LEU A 144 10.55 -5.04 31.25
CA LEU A 144 10.51 -3.63 31.59
C LEU A 144 11.82 -3.28 32.30
N PHE A 145 12.74 -2.62 31.59
CA PHE A 145 13.81 -1.90 32.23
C PHE A 145 13.18 -0.71 32.95
N HIS A 146 12.96 -0.88 34.25
CA HIS A 146 12.79 0.21 35.21
C HIS A 146 14.13 0.90 35.47
#